data_AF-A0A482Z9F6-F1
#
_entry.id   AF-A0A482Z9F6-F1
#
_cell.length_a   1.000
_cell.length_b   1.000
_cell.length_c   1.000
_cell.angle_alpha   90.00
_cell.angle_beta   90.00
_cell.angle_gamma   90.00
#
_symmetry.space_group_name_H-M   'P 1'
#
loop_
_entity.id
_entity.type
_entity.pdbx_description
1 polymer ?
#
loop_
_entity_poly.entity_id
_entity_poly.type
_entity_poly.pdbx_seq_one_letter_code
_entity_poly.pdbx_strand_id
1 'polypeptide(L)'
;MNIIVLLVAVFVFIDTSSADQAESKSETDPNFMCDCHKREELRNGSICAATCSEPDKPLYCKDVCQKGCFCQEGLIRREDGICVDPKDCRNDKCKDDEVFMECGSACPPTCSNIRESETCSRECVAGCFCKRGLYRNEDGKCVPLKECKPCIERKPRKRGEYCQ
;
A
#
# COMPACT_ATOMS: atom_id res chain seq x y z
N MET A 1 1.01 36.24 -61.66
CA MET A 1 2.11 36.57 -60.73
C MET A 1 1.58 36.43 -59.30
N ASN A 2 1.97 35.33 -58.65
CA ASN A 2 2.06 35.11 -57.20
C ASN A 2 0.84 35.36 -56.28
N ILE A 3 -0.11 34.41 -56.24
CA ILE A 3 -0.94 34.11 -55.05
C ILE A 3 -1.12 32.58 -54.91
N ILE A 4 -0.03 31.80 -55.06
CA ILE A 4 -0.05 30.33 -54.90
C ILE A 4 0.68 29.89 -53.61
N VAL A 5 1.14 30.84 -52.77
CA VAL A 5 1.97 30.52 -51.59
C VAL A 5 1.22 30.68 -50.24
N LEU A 6 -0.08 30.98 -50.24
CA LEU A 6 -0.84 31.23 -48.99
C LEU A 6 -1.96 30.22 -48.67
N LEU A 7 -2.11 29.14 -49.44
CA LEU A 7 -3.21 28.17 -49.26
C LEU A 7 -2.76 26.72 -49.04
N VAL A 8 -1.53 26.49 -48.56
CA VAL A 8 -1.05 25.13 -48.20
C VAL A 8 -1.14 24.86 -46.68
N ALA A 9 -1.68 25.79 -45.88
CA ALA A 9 -1.71 25.66 -44.41
C ALA A 9 -3.11 25.37 -43.82
N VAL A 10 -4.08 24.89 -44.63
CA VAL A 10 -5.47 24.65 -44.15
C VAL A 10 -5.91 23.18 -44.30
N PHE A 11 -4.98 22.23 -44.47
CA PHE A 11 -5.33 20.80 -44.59
C PHE A 11 -4.40 19.86 -43.80
N VAL A 12 -4.41 19.98 -42.47
CA VAL A 12 -4.22 18.79 -41.63
C VAL A 12 -5.26 18.81 -40.51
N PHE A 13 -6.46 18.34 -40.84
CA PHE A 13 -7.36 17.68 -39.89
C PHE A 13 -6.84 16.24 -39.71
N ILE A 14 -6.44 15.82 -38.51
CA ILE A 14 -6.69 14.45 -38.00
C ILE A 14 -6.87 14.53 -36.46
N ASP A 15 -7.99 13.96 -36.02
CA ASP A 15 -8.45 13.71 -34.66
C ASP A 15 -7.45 12.96 -33.76
N THR A 16 -7.46 13.23 -32.45
CA THR A 16 -7.44 12.25 -31.35
C THR A 16 -7.81 13.00 -30.06
N SER A 17 -8.99 12.74 -29.48
CA SER A 17 -9.11 11.88 -28.29
C SER A 17 -8.21 12.33 -27.13
N SER A 18 -8.85 12.82 -26.06
CA SER A 18 -8.51 12.51 -24.68
C SER A 18 -7.01 12.37 -24.37
N ALA A 19 -6.38 13.48 -24.02
CA ALA A 19 -5.11 13.44 -23.31
C ALA A 19 -5.30 14.16 -21.97
N ASP A 20 -5.41 13.37 -20.91
CA ASP A 20 -5.15 13.79 -19.54
C ASP A 20 -3.83 14.57 -19.50
N GLN A 21 -3.91 15.89 -19.43
CA GLN A 21 -2.77 16.69 -18.98
C GLN A 21 -2.73 16.61 -17.46
N ALA A 22 -2.22 15.50 -16.94
CA ALA A 22 -1.54 15.51 -15.66
C ALA A 22 -0.25 16.32 -15.85
N GLU A 23 -0.31 17.60 -15.52
CA GLU A 23 0.84 18.50 -15.59
C GLU A 23 1.85 18.07 -14.50
N SER A 24 2.88 17.30 -14.89
CA SER A 24 4.01 16.99 -14.02
C SER A 24 4.83 18.26 -13.83
N LYS A 25 4.62 18.98 -12.73
CA LYS A 25 5.40 20.19 -12.41
C LYS A 25 6.83 19.78 -12.03
N SER A 26 7.80 20.33 -12.77
CA SER A 26 9.23 20.10 -12.64
C SER A 26 9.81 20.72 -11.35
N GLU A 27 10.72 20.00 -10.70
CA GLU A 27 11.29 20.24 -9.36
C GLU A 27 12.28 21.42 -9.23
N THR A 28 12.12 22.53 -9.98
CA THR A 28 13.14 23.62 -9.99
C THR A 28 12.58 25.04 -10.01
N ASP A 29 11.42 25.29 -9.39
CA ASP A 29 10.94 26.66 -9.14
C ASP A 29 11.22 27.08 -7.67
N PRO A 30 12.04 28.12 -7.41
CA PRO A 30 12.33 28.62 -6.06
C PRO A 30 11.12 29.26 -5.35
N ASN A 31 9.98 29.39 -6.04
CA ASN A 31 8.69 29.79 -5.48
C ASN A 31 7.63 28.67 -5.56
N PHE A 32 8.07 27.42 -5.76
CA PHE A 32 7.21 26.24 -5.68
C PHE A 32 6.82 26.00 -4.22
N MET A 33 5.72 26.61 -3.80
CA MET A 33 5.06 26.21 -2.57
C MET A 33 4.58 24.77 -2.76
N CYS A 34 5.07 23.85 -1.93
CA CYS A 34 4.56 22.48 -1.91
C CYS A 34 3.11 22.52 -1.41
N ASP A 35 2.17 22.68 -2.34
CA ASP A 35 0.76 22.53 -2.05
C ASP A 35 0.49 21.05 -1.79
N CYS A 36 -0.13 20.76 -0.66
CA CYS A 36 -0.51 19.40 -0.33
C CYS A 36 -1.60 18.88 -1.27
N HIS A 37 -1.65 17.56 -1.47
CA HIS A 37 -2.71 16.94 -2.24
C HIS A 37 -4.07 17.15 -1.56
N LYS A 38 -5.15 16.89 -2.32
CA LYS A 38 -6.52 16.98 -1.79
C LYS A 38 -6.68 16.08 -0.56
N ARG A 39 -7.28 16.61 0.51
CA ARG A 39 -7.46 15.97 1.83
C ARG A 39 -6.16 15.78 2.64
N GLU A 40 -5.13 16.55 2.32
CA GLU A 40 -3.96 16.75 3.15
C GLU A 40 -3.90 18.19 3.67
N GLU A 41 -3.22 18.36 4.80
CA GLU A 41 -2.97 19.66 5.41
C GLU A 41 -1.48 19.81 5.72
N LEU A 42 -0.94 21.00 5.42
CA LEU A 42 0.42 21.35 5.79
C LEU A 42 0.48 21.59 7.30
N ARG A 43 1.08 20.66 8.03
CA ARG A 43 1.24 20.77 9.48
C ARG A 43 2.55 20.16 9.94
N ASN A 44 2.86 20.35 11.22
CA ASN A 44 3.89 19.58 11.88
C ASN A 44 3.27 18.27 12.35
N GLY A 45 3.77 17.14 11.86
CA GLY A 45 3.22 15.83 12.13
C GLY A 45 4.32 14.81 12.37
N SER A 46 3.94 13.70 13.00
CA SER A 46 4.82 12.54 13.08
C SER A 46 4.91 11.89 11.70
N ILE A 47 6.12 11.57 11.25
CA ILE A 47 6.33 10.80 10.01
C ILE A 47 5.72 9.40 10.08
N CYS A 48 5.38 8.91 11.27
CA CYS A 48 4.71 7.62 11.48
C CYS A 48 3.17 7.77 11.51
N ALA A 49 2.61 8.54 10.59
CA ALA A 49 1.15 8.63 10.45
C ALA A 49 0.56 7.25 10.10
N ALA A 50 -0.67 6.98 10.54
CA ALA A 50 -1.35 5.73 10.22
C ALA A 50 -1.57 5.61 8.70
N THR A 51 -1.45 4.38 8.20
CA THR A 51 -1.62 4.05 6.79
C THR A 51 -2.62 2.90 6.63
N CYS A 52 -3.07 2.63 5.40
CA CYS A 52 -3.90 1.46 5.15
C CYS A 52 -3.21 0.14 5.53
N SER A 53 -1.88 0.06 5.38
CA SER A 53 -1.07 -1.11 5.71
C SER A 53 -0.81 -1.23 7.21
N GLU A 54 -0.77 -0.11 7.92
CA GLU A 54 -0.61 -0.05 9.38
C GLU A 54 -1.58 0.99 9.97
N PRO A 55 -2.86 0.60 10.17
CA PRO A 55 -3.89 1.50 10.68
C PRO A 55 -3.68 1.83 12.16
N ASP A 56 -3.04 0.94 12.90
CA ASP A 56 -2.60 1.16 14.27
C ASP A 56 -1.20 1.75 14.26
N LYS A 57 -1.04 3.00 14.70
CA LYS A 57 0.24 3.73 14.78
C LYS A 57 1.39 2.79 15.22
N PRO A 58 2.54 2.75 14.50
CA PRO A 58 3.59 1.76 14.76
C PRO A 58 4.06 1.78 16.23
N LEU A 59 4.25 0.58 16.80
CA LEU A 59 4.67 0.37 18.20
C LEU A 59 5.98 1.11 18.54
N TYR A 60 6.84 1.30 17.54
CA TYR A 60 8.08 2.06 17.66
C TYR A 60 8.06 3.22 16.67
N CYS A 61 7.34 4.27 17.01
CA CYS A 61 7.53 5.56 16.37
C CYS A 61 8.46 6.40 17.23
N LYS A 62 9.69 6.64 16.75
CA LYS A 62 10.53 7.68 17.33
C LYS A 62 9.78 9.00 17.15
N ASP A 63 9.68 9.83 18.19
CA ASP A 63 8.96 11.11 18.20
C ASP A 63 9.62 12.17 17.29
N VAL A 64 9.74 11.84 16.01
CA VAL A 64 10.26 12.69 14.95
C VAL A 64 9.07 13.44 14.39
N CYS A 65 9.04 14.74 14.70
CA CYS A 65 8.05 15.67 14.19
C CYS A 65 8.67 16.45 13.03
N GLN A 66 8.05 16.36 11.85
CA GLN A 66 8.51 17.07 10.66
C GLN A 66 7.37 17.90 10.08
N LYS A 67 7.71 19.07 9.53
CA LYS A 67 6.78 19.88 8.74
C LYS A 67 6.57 19.22 7.38
N GLY A 68 5.33 18.98 6.99
CA GLY A 68 5.00 18.33 5.74
C GLY A 68 3.49 18.24 5.51
N CYS A 69 3.12 17.54 4.44
CA CYS A 69 1.72 17.26 4.12
C CYS A 69 1.27 15.99 4.84
N PHE A 70 0.25 16.13 5.68
CA PHE A 70 -0.31 15.03 6.44
C PHE A 70 -1.80 14.91 6.12
N CYS A 71 -2.32 13.69 6.14
CA CYS A 71 -3.76 13.50 6.00
C CYS A 71 -4.52 14.31 7.05
N GLN A 72 -5.67 14.85 6.64
CA GLN A 72 -6.63 15.48 7.52
C GLN A 72 -7.05 14.52 8.63
N GLU A 73 -7.55 15.08 9.73
CA GLU A 73 -7.98 14.29 10.90
C GLU A 73 -8.98 13.19 10.50
N GLY A 74 -8.74 11.98 11.00
CA GLY A 74 -9.57 10.80 10.73
C GLY A 74 -9.27 10.06 9.41
N LEU A 75 -8.42 10.61 8.53
CA LEU A 75 -8.00 9.94 7.29
C LEU A 75 -6.65 9.24 7.44
N ILE A 76 -6.46 8.17 6.67
CA ILE A 76 -5.21 7.41 6.62
C ILE A 76 -4.69 7.33 5.20
N ARG A 77 -3.37 7.26 5.06
CA ARG A 77 -2.71 7.26 3.76
C ARG A 77 -2.72 5.85 3.16
N ARG A 78 -3.16 5.72 1.90
CA ARG A 78 -3.00 4.50 1.12
C ARG A 78 -1.60 4.47 0.48
N GLU A 79 -1.22 3.32 -0.06
CA GLU A 79 0.05 3.07 -0.76
C GLU A 79 0.27 3.98 -1.98
N ASP A 80 -0.80 4.38 -2.68
CA ASP A 80 -0.77 5.33 -3.81
C ASP A 80 -0.57 6.80 -3.37
N GLY A 81 -0.43 7.04 -2.07
CA GLY A 81 -0.26 8.36 -1.48
C GLY A 81 -1.55 9.14 -1.26
N ILE A 82 -2.73 8.57 -1.52
CA ILE A 82 -4.02 9.24 -1.36
C ILE A 82 -4.55 9.04 0.07
N CYS A 83 -5.05 10.12 0.68
CA CYS A 83 -5.72 10.07 1.98
C CYS A 83 -7.18 9.62 1.82
N VAL A 84 -7.52 8.50 2.47
CA VAL A 84 -8.84 7.88 2.41
C VAL A 84 -9.41 7.64 3.79
N ASP A 85 -10.72 7.44 3.87
CA ASP A 85 -11.35 7.00 5.10
C ASP A 85 -10.88 5.56 5.41
N PRO A 86 -10.65 5.16 6.67
CA PRO A 86 -10.09 3.85 6.98
C PRO A 86 -10.86 2.64 6.42
N LYS A 87 -12.18 2.80 6.27
CA LYS A 87 -13.08 1.82 5.63
C LYS A 87 -12.79 1.61 4.13
N ASP A 88 -12.20 2.62 3.48
CA ASP A 88 -11.90 2.66 2.04
C ASP A 88 -10.45 2.25 1.75
N CYS A 89 -9.76 1.66 2.73
CA CYS A 89 -8.48 0.96 2.54
C CYS A 89 -8.59 -0.37 1.80
N ARG A 90 -9.77 -0.66 1.23
CA ARG A 90 -10.00 -1.81 0.37
C ARG A 90 -9.07 -1.73 -0.83
N ASN A 91 -8.17 -2.71 -0.93
CA ASN A 91 -7.42 -2.96 -2.14
C ASN A 91 -8.22 -3.99 -2.93
N ASP A 92 -8.78 -3.63 -4.09
CA ASP A 92 -9.56 -4.56 -4.94
C ASP A 92 -8.77 -5.80 -5.38
N LYS A 93 -7.45 -5.81 -5.11
CA LYS A 93 -6.53 -6.92 -5.36
C LYS A 93 -6.51 -7.97 -4.25
N CYS A 94 -6.97 -7.67 -3.04
CA CYS A 94 -6.86 -8.55 -1.87
C CYS A 94 -8.24 -8.97 -1.33
N LYS A 95 -8.28 -10.12 -0.63
CA LYS A 95 -9.51 -10.61 -0.02
C LYS A 95 -9.83 -9.83 1.25
N ASP A 96 -11.02 -10.09 1.82
CA ASP A 96 -11.39 -9.54 3.13
C ASP A 96 -10.32 -9.88 4.17
N ASP A 97 -10.03 -8.91 5.04
CA ASP A 97 -9.03 -9.00 6.11
C ASP A 97 -7.57 -9.22 5.68
N GLU A 98 -7.31 -8.94 4.42
CA GLU A 98 -5.97 -8.76 3.87
C GLU A 98 -5.68 -7.29 3.56
N VAL A 99 -4.39 -6.97 3.49
CA VAL A 99 -3.86 -5.71 3.00
C VAL A 99 -2.77 -6.02 1.99
N PHE A 100 -2.76 -5.29 0.88
CA PHE A 100 -1.63 -5.34 -0.03
C PHE A 100 -0.45 -4.66 0.67
N MET A 101 0.75 -5.20 0.45
CA MET A 101 1.99 -4.56 0.81
C MET A 101 2.96 -4.75 -0.36
N GLU A 102 3.65 -3.70 -0.77
CA GLU A 102 4.75 -3.80 -1.75
C GLU A 102 5.97 -4.53 -1.19
N CYS A 103 6.14 -4.52 0.13
CA CYS A 103 7.28 -5.10 0.82
C CYS A 103 6.84 -5.78 2.13
N GLY A 104 6.32 -7.01 2.03
CA GLY A 104 5.96 -7.86 3.16
C GLY A 104 6.95 -9.01 3.39
N SER A 105 6.83 -9.69 4.53
CA SER A 105 7.68 -10.85 4.87
C SER A 105 7.51 -11.98 3.86
N ALA A 106 8.61 -12.58 3.41
CA ALA A 106 8.59 -13.81 2.61
C ALA A 106 7.99 -15.01 3.35
N CYS A 107 7.95 -14.96 4.69
CA CYS A 107 7.21 -15.90 5.54
C CYS A 107 6.16 -15.14 6.34
N PRO A 108 4.97 -14.93 5.80
CA PRO A 108 3.88 -14.33 6.57
C PRO A 108 3.40 -15.27 7.68
N PRO A 109 2.81 -14.74 8.77
CA PRO A 109 2.26 -15.55 9.84
C PRO A 109 1.02 -16.32 9.36
N THR A 110 1.01 -17.61 9.64
CA THR A 110 -0.06 -18.56 9.37
C THR A 110 -0.45 -19.25 10.68
N CYS A 111 -1.62 -19.90 10.71
CA CYS A 111 -2.02 -20.69 11.87
C CYS A 111 -1.07 -21.90 12.14
N SER A 112 -0.31 -22.34 11.15
CA SER A 112 0.60 -23.49 11.27
C SER A 112 1.98 -23.11 11.82
N ASN A 113 2.43 -21.87 11.62
CA ASN A 113 3.77 -21.40 12.01
C ASN A 113 3.77 -20.36 13.16
N ILE A 114 2.66 -20.19 13.89
CA ILE A 114 2.52 -19.22 15.01
C ILE A 114 3.67 -19.28 16.03
N ARG A 115 4.22 -20.48 16.27
CA ARG A 115 5.26 -20.74 17.28
C ARG A 115 6.61 -21.16 16.69
N GLU A 116 6.71 -21.25 15.38
CA GLU A 116 7.92 -21.71 14.71
C GLU A 116 8.75 -20.49 14.30
N SER A 117 9.99 -20.44 14.78
CA SER A 117 11.00 -19.51 14.32
C SER A 117 11.49 -19.98 12.96
N GLU A 118 10.73 -19.69 11.91
CA GLU A 118 11.17 -19.98 10.54
C GLU A 118 12.34 -19.05 10.18
N THR A 119 13.43 -19.64 9.69
CA THR A 119 14.53 -18.85 9.13
C THR A 119 14.06 -18.32 7.78
N CYS A 120 13.67 -17.05 7.76
CA CYS A 120 13.10 -16.42 6.57
C CYS A 120 14.11 -15.53 5.87
N SER A 121 14.00 -15.46 4.54
CA SER A 121 14.79 -14.51 3.76
C SER A 121 14.53 -13.08 4.24
N ARG A 122 15.55 -12.23 4.17
CA ARG A 122 15.43 -10.80 4.44
C ARG A 122 14.85 -10.03 3.25
N GLU A 123 14.76 -10.66 2.10
CA GLU A 123 14.10 -10.10 0.93
C GLU A 123 12.60 -10.00 1.21
N CYS A 124 12.03 -8.83 0.94
CA CYS A 124 10.59 -8.65 1.03
C CYS A 124 9.91 -8.97 -0.29
N VAL A 125 8.64 -9.37 -0.20
CA VAL A 125 7.81 -9.75 -1.34
C VAL A 125 6.55 -8.91 -1.39
N ALA A 126 6.15 -8.50 -2.59
CA ALA A 126 4.90 -7.79 -2.80
C ALA A 126 3.73 -8.79 -2.84
N GLY A 127 2.61 -8.46 -2.19
CA GLY A 127 1.44 -9.33 -2.18
C GLY A 127 0.37 -8.94 -1.16
N CYS A 128 -0.65 -9.80 -1.04
CA CYS A 128 -1.70 -9.66 -0.02
C CYS A 128 -1.33 -10.41 1.25
N PHE A 129 -1.39 -9.71 2.37
CA PHE A 129 -1.01 -10.19 3.69
C PHE A 129 -2.14 -9.99 4.67
N CYS A 130 -2.27 -10.89 5.66
CA CYS A 130 -3.27 -10.70 6.70
C CYS A 130 -3.04 -9.40 7.46
N LYS A 131 -4.13 -8.69 7.75
CA LYS A 131 -4.07 -7.53 8.66
C LYS A 131 -3.43 -7.94 9.98
N ARG A 132 -2.82 -6.96 10.65
CA ARG A 132 -2.14 -7.16 11.93
C ARG A 132 -3.01 -7.92 12.94
N GLY A 133 -2.42 -8.91 13.61
CA GLY A 133 -3.10 -9.74 14.61
C GLY A 133 -3.97 -10.87 14.05
N LEU A 134 -4.05 -10.99 12.72
CA LEU A 134 -4.67 -12.11 12.03
C LEU A 134 -3.63 -13.05 11.43
N TYR A 135 -4.02 -14.31 11.27
CA TYR A 135 -3.17 -15.40 10.82
C TYR A 135 -3.86 -16.11 9.66
N ARG A 136 -3.12 -16.44 8.60
CA ARG A 136 -3.69 -17.17 7.48
C ARG A 136 -3.94 -18.63 7.87
N ASN A 137 -5.18 -19.09 7.75
CA ASN A 137 -5.54 -20.50 7.98
C ASN A 137 -5.35 -21.36 6.72
N GLU A 138 -5.62 -22.66 6.83
CA GLU A 138 -5.50 -23.63 5.72
C GLU A 138 -6.49 -23.34 4.56
N ASP A 139 -7.63 -22.68 4.85
CA ASP A 139 -8.60 -22.25 3.84
C ASP A 139 -8.15 -20.95 3.11
N GLY A 140 -6.99 -20.40 3.46
CA GLY A 140 -6.47 -19.16 2.90
C GLY A 140 -7.20 -17.90 3.38
N LYS A 141 -7.88 -17.96 4.54
CA LYS A 141 -8.55 -16.82 5.19
C LYS A 141 -7.72 -16.28 6.35
N CYS A 142 -7.78 -14.98 6.57
CA CYS A 142 -7.15 -14.32 7.71
C CYS A 142 -8.11 -14.36 8.91
N VAL A 143 -7.70 -15.06 9.97
CA VAL A 143 -8.52 -15.27 11.16
C VAL A 143 -7.77 -14.86 12.42
N PRO A 144 -8.45 -14.43 13.50
CA PRO A 144 -7.78 -14.15 14.76
C PRO A 144 -7.21 -15.44 15.36
N LEU A 145 -6.17 -15.33 16.19
CA LEU A 145 -5.47 -16.49 16.76
C LEU A 145 -6.40 -17.51 17.45
N LYS A 146 -7.47 -17.04 18.09
CA LYS A 146 -8.50 -17.87 18.76
C LYS A 146 -9.25 -18.81 17.80
N GLU A 147 -9.29 -18.47 16.51
CA GLU A 147 -9.96 -19.22 15.44
C GLU A 147 -8.98 -20.10 14.67
N CYS A 148 -7.67 -19.98 14.93
CA CYS A 148 -6.73 -21.01 14.52
C CYS A 148 -7.07 -22.29 15.27
N LYS A 149 -7.47 -23.33 14.53
CA LYS A 149 -7.70 -24.65 15.12
C LYS A 149 -6.39 -25.10 15.76
N PRO A 150 -6.37 -25.45 17.06
CA PRO A 150 -5.19 -26.05 17.65
C PRO A 150 -4.87 -27.32 16.88
N CYS A 151 -3.58 -27.57 16.62
CA CYS A 151 -3.12 -28.82 16.04
C CYS A 151 -3.42 -29.96 17.04
N ILE A 152 -4.66 -30.45 17.07
CA ILE A 152 -5.07 -31.62 17.83
C ILE A 152 -5.10 -32.79 16.88
N GLU A 153 -3.94 -33.16 16.35
CA GLU A 153 -3.60 -34.56 16.20
C GLU A 153 -2.14 -34.76 16.57
N ARG A 154 -1.94 -35.32 17.77
CA ARG A 154 -0.67 -35.88 18.21
C ARG A 154 -0.37 -37.10 17.32
N LYS A 155 0.42 -36.91 16.27
CA LYS A 155 1.31 -37.98 15.78
C LYS A 155 2.73 -37.67 16.22
N PRO A 156 3.47 -38.62 16.84
CA PRO A 156 4.85 -38.38 17.23
C PRO A 156 5.67 -38.05 15.98
N ARG A 157 6.25 -36.83 15.95
CA ARG A 157 7.13 -36.35 14.87
C ARG A 157 8.33 -37.31 14.76
N LYS A 158 8.44 -38.06 13.67
CA LYS A 158 9.74 -38.63 13.25
C LYS A 158 10.55 -37.49 12.63
N ARG A 159 11.86 -37.49 12.88
CA ARG A 159 12.79 -36.48 12.41
C ARG A 159 12.89 -36.57 10.87
N GLY A 160 12.45 -35.55 10.14
CA GLY A 160 12.80 -35.37 8.72
C GLY A 160 11.70 -35.34 7.66
N GLU A 161 10.42 -35.07 7.96
CA GLU A 161 9.39 -34.89 6.92
C GLU A 161 8.69 -33.52 7.07
N TYR A 162 8.67 -32.76 5.97
CA TYR A 162 7.88 -31.53 5.80
C TYR A 162 6.50 -31.89 5.22
N CYS A 163 5.46 -31.15 5.60
CA CYS A 163 4.08 -31.39 5.15
C CYS A 163 3.96 -31.41 3.62
N GLN A 164 3.18 -32.36 3.11
CA GLN A 164 2.70 -32.40 1.73
C GLN A 164 1.24 -31.94 1.70
#